data_AF-X1P3V1-F1
#
_entry.id   AF-X1P3V1-F1
#
_cell.length_a   1.000
_cell.length_b   1.000
_cell.length_c   1.000
_cell.angle_alpha   90.00
_cell.angle_beta   90.00
_cell.angle_gamma   90.00
#
_symmetry.space_group_name_H-M   'P 1'
#
loop_
_entity.id
_entity.type
_entity.pdbx_description
1 polymer ?
#
loop_
_entity_poly.entity_id
_entity_poly.type
_entity_poly.pdbx_seq_one_letter_code
_entity_poly.pdbx_strand_id
1 'polypeptide(L)' 'MSTRDDTFQKFGPILLEASILVQVELYNKLAKNQGMPEVTEQDLIDSLNNHLSELEPYTWMQEETP' A
#
# COMPACT_ATOMS: atom_id res chain seq x y z
N MET A 1 19.09 5.61 -19.05
CA MET A 1 18.31 4.57 -18.35
C MET A 1 17.70 5.23 -17.12
N SER A 2 16.39 5.09 -16.90
CA SER A 2 15.76 5.58 -15.66
C SER A 2 16.33 4.76 -14.51
N THR A 3 16.84 5.39 -13.45
CA THR A 3 17.25 4.65 -12.27
C THR A 3 16.00 4.09 -11.57
N ARG A 4 16.18 3.09 -10.69
CA ARG A 4 15.09 2.55 -9.88
C ARG A 4 14.39 3.67 -9.11
N ASP A 5 15.17 4.60 -8.56
CA ASP A 5 14.67 5.67 -7.71
C ASP A 5 13.93 6.73 -8.54
N ASP A 6 14.39 7.04 -9.76
CA ASP A 6 13.65 7.88 -10.72
C ASP A 6 12.28 7.28 -11.09
N THR A 7 12.24 5.95 -11.23
CA THR A 7 11.00 5.22 -11.57
C THR A 7 10.06 5.20 -10.37
N PHE A 8 10.58 4.94 -9.17
CA PHE A 8 9.79 4.95 -7.95
C PHE A 8 9.25 6.34 -7.64
N GLN A 9 10.04 7.40 -7.77
CA GLN A 9 9.56 8.77 -7.52
C GLN A 9 8.44 9.19 -8.49
N LYS A 10 8.51 8.77 -9.75
CA LYS A 10 7.52 9.16 -10.77
C LYS A 10 6.25 8.33 -10.75
N PHE A 11 6.34 7.05 -10.37
CA PHE A 11 5.23 6.10 -10.50
C PHE A 11 4.87 5.37 -9.21
N GLY A 12 5.81 5.23 -8.28
CA GLY A 12 5.63 4.50 -7.02
C GLY A 12 4.46 5.00 -6.18
N PRO A 13 4.41 6.31 -5.82
CA PRO A 13 3.32 6.85 -5.01
C PRO A 13 1.94 6.64 -5.63
N ILE A 14 1.77 7.00 -6.91
CA ILE A 14 0.47 6.89 -7.59
C ILE A 14 0.06 5.44 -7.84
N LEU A 15 1.02 4.54 -8.09
CA LEU A 15 0.74 3.11 -8.24
C LEU A 15 0.32 2.49 -6.92
N LEU A 16 0.97 2.87 -5.82
CA LEU A 16 0.62 2.41 -4.48
C LEU A 16 -0.80 2.88 -4.11
N GLU A 17 -1.10 4.17 -4.27
CA GLU A 17 -2.43 4.74 -4.00
C GLU A 17 -3.52 4.05 -4.84
N ALA A 18 -3.31 3.92 -6.15
CA ALA A 18 -4.25 3.23 -7.03
C ALA A 18 -4.46 1.77 -6.62
N SER A 19 -3.40 1.08 -6.17
CA SER A 19 -3.51 -0.31 -5.71
C SER A 19 -4.38 -0.43 -4.45
N ILE A 20 -4.22 0.49 -3.49
CA ILE A 20 -5.02 0.51 -2.26
C ILE A 20 -6.49 0.74 -2.61
N LEU A 21 -6.80 1.73 -3.45
CA LEU A 21 -8.18 2.03 -3.87
C LEU A 21 -8.86 0.83 -4.54
N VAL A 22 -8.14 0.12 -5.43
CA VAL A 22 -8.67 -1.09 -6.08
C VAL A 22 -8.95 -2.18 -5.04
N GLN A 23 -8.08 -2.37 -4.04
CA GLN A 23 -8.32 -3.36 -2.98
C GLN A 23 -9.53 -2.99 -2.11
N VAL A 24 -9.71 -1.71 -1.75
CA VAL A 24 -10.91 -1.22 -1.04
C VAL A 24 -12.17 -1.57 -1.82
N GLU A 25 -12.18 -1.26 -3.12
CA GLU A 25 -13.34 -1.49 -3.98
C GLU A 25 -13.69 -2.99 -4.08
N LEU A 26 -12.68 -3.84 -4.25
CA LEU A 26 -12.86 -5.29 -4.32
C LEU A 26 -13.36 -5.86 -2.98
N TYR A 27 -12.78 -5.42 -1.87
CA TYR A 27 -13.22 -5.82 -0.54
C TYR A 27 -14.68 -5.42 -0.30
N ASN A 28 -15.05 -4.16 -0.56
CA ASN A 28 -16.41 -3.69 -0.32
C ASN A 28 -17.45 -4.37 -1.22
N LYS A 29 -17.09 -4.73 -2.46
CA LYS A 29 -17.94 -5.56 -3.31
C LYS A 29 -18.23 -6.93 -2.68
N LEU A 30 -17.22 -7.56 -2.07
CA LEU A 30 -17.39 -8.85 -1.38
C LEU A 30 -18.15 -8.70 -0.06
N ALA A 31 -17.82 -7.68 0.73
CA ALA A 31 -18.46 -7.37 2.02
C ALA A 31 -19.97 -7.14 1.84
N LYS A 32 -20.36 -6.37 0.82
CA LYS A 32 -21.76 -6.13 0.46
C LYS A 32 -22.54 -7.42 0.18
N ASN A 33 -21.91 -8.38 -0.51
CA ASN A 33 -22.53 -9.68 -0.79
C ASN A 33 -22.73 -10.54 0.46
N GLN A 34 -22.02 -10.22 1.56
CA GLN A 34 -22.07 -10.94 2.83
C GLN A 34 -22.81 -10.16 3.93
N GLY A 35 -23.34 -8.97 3.63
CA GLY A 35 -23.99 -8.10 4.63
C GLY A 35 -23.02 -7.53 5.67
N MET A 36 -21.73 -7.46 5.34
CA MET A 36 -20.69 -6.89 6.20
C MET A 36 -20.58 -5.37 6.01
N PRO A 37 -20.11 -4.63 7.03
CA PRO A 37 -19.87 -3.21 6.91
C PRO A 37 -18.79 -2.90 5.86
N GLU A 38 -18.96 -1.77 5.18
CA GLU A 38 -17.95 -1.25 4.26
C GLU A 38 -16.74 -0.74 5.04
N VAL A 39 -15.57 -0.91 4.44
CA VAL A 39 -14.28 -0.43 4.91
C VAL A 39 -13.91 0.80 4.10
N THR A 40 -13.43 1.83 4.78
CA THR A 40 -12.98 3.07 4.15
C THR A 40 -11.50 2.96 3.75
N GLU A 41 -11.05 3.90 2.91
CA GLU A 41 -9.63 4.04 2.60
C GLU A 41 -8.81 4.30 3.87
N GLN A 42 -9.33 5.11 4.81
CA GLN A 42 -8.65 5.45 6.06
C GLN A 42 -8.43 4.21 6.94
N ASP A 43 -9.43 3.33 7.03
CA ASP A 43 -9.31 2.07 7.80
C ASP A 43 -8.16 1.20 7.28
N LEU A 44 -7.95 1.19 5.96
CA LEU A 44 -6.85 0.47 5.32
C LEU A 44 -5.50 1.15 5.54
N ILE A 45 -5.43 2.47 5.47
CA ILE A 45 -4.22 3.24 5.78
C ILE A 45 -3.80 3.01 7.23
N ASP A 46 -4.75 3.05 8.17
CA ASP A 46 -4.48 2.82 9.59
C ASP A 46 -3.98 1.39 9.83
N SER A 47 -4.59 0.40 9.17
CA SER A 47 -4.13 -1.00 9.20
C SER A 47 -2.74 -1.18 8.60
N LEU A 48 -2.45 -0.52 7.47
CA LEU A 48 -1.14 -0.53 6.83
C LEU A 48 -0.07 0.07 7.75
N ASN A 49 -0.35 1.19 8.41
CA ASN A 49 0.58 1.82 9.34
C ASN A 49 0.90 0.89 10.52
N ASN A 50 -0.11 0.18 11.05
CA ASN A 50 0.10 -0.81 12.10
C ASN A 50 1.03 -1.92 11.62
N HIS A 51 0.76 -2.53 10.46
CA HIS A 51 1.57 -3.63 9.95
C HIS A 51 2.96 -3.21 9.48
N LEU A 52 3.12 -2.02 8.89
CA LEU A 52 4.43 -1.50 8.48
C LEU A 52 5.40 -1.38 9.66
N SER A 53 4.88 -1.06 10.86
CA SER A 53 5.70 -1.01 12.07
C SER A 53 6.22 -2.38 12.52
N GLU A 54 5.63 -3.47 12.03
CA GLU A 54 5.98 -4.85 12.35
C GLU A 54 6.84 -5.51 11.26
N LEU A 55 7.02 -4.86 10.10
CA LEU A 55 7.77 -5.40 8.97
C LEU A 55 9.24 -5.00 9.04
N GLU A 56 10.12 -6.00 8.98
CA GLU A 56 11.56 -5.77 8.81
C GLU A 56 11.85 -5.20 7.41
N PRO A 57 12.65 -4.14 7.30
CA PRO A 57 13.10 -3.63 6.01
C PRO A 57 13.85 -4.72 5.23
N TYR A 58 13.60 -4.82 3.92
CA TYR A 58 14.37 -5.73 3.09
C TYR A 58 15.85 -5.30 3.04
N THR A 59 16.76 -6.26 2.84
CA THR A 59 18.22 -6.01 2.76
C THR A 59 18.59 -4.91 1.77
N TRP A 60 17.84 -4.76 0.67
CA TRP A 60 18.09 -3.73 -0.35
C TRP A 60 17.49 -2.35 -0.02
N MET A 61 16.66 -2.25 1.03
CA MET A 61 16.13 -0.98 1.57
C MET A 61 17.07 -0.37 2.61
N GLN A 62 17.98 -1.18 3.16
CA GLN A 62 19.05 -0.68 4.01
C GLN A 62 20.07 -0.01 3.07
N GLU A 63 20.01 1.32 2.95
CA GLU A 63 21.08 2.06 2.30
C GLU A 63 22.39 1.76 3.04
N GLU A 64 23.42 1.33 2.31
CA GLU A 64 24.79 1.34 2.83
C GLU A 64 25.09 2.80 3.19
N THR A 65 25.02 3.09 4.49
CA THR A 65 25.43 4.40 5.01
C THR A 65 26.94 4.50 4.78
N PRO A 66 27.45 5.54 4.08
CA PRO A 66 28.89 5.76 4.02
C PRO A 66 29.48 6.07 5.41
#